data_AF-A0AB36TCD2-F1
#
_entry.id   AF-A0AB36TCD2-F1
#
_cell.length_a   1.000
_cell.length_b   1.000
_cell.length_c   1.000
_cell.angle_alpha   90.00
_cell.angle_beta   90.00
_cell.angle_gamma   90.00
#
_symmetry.space_group_name_H-M   'P 1'
#
loop_
_entity.id
_entity.type
_entity.pdbx_description
1 polymer ?
#
loop_
_entity_poly.entity_id
_entity_poly.type
_entity_poly.pdbx_seq_one_letter_code
_entity_poly.pdbx_strand_id
1 'polypeptide(L)'
;MFVIFKSSNGTEIESGKQYSFHEAYILTKRLERVYREAGRQEHIDFDLLDGHSNEVYNGTLSLGSRYADHIFDHISKKMNVMQLDPEQEEQKKELLETLEREINDSPFHEEYEYQEELPVRKEELSSGPSNEIEPQVKPGKENRKRFKIIASVIGSMVLIGAGAIFAFKLFSSDPVSSANAGSEQYVVKGLQQAAIQQYGEAVKYFDKVNYTELDKDSQKAVLFTYLLNGKANKALQYEPKFAESVVAYFIGIDNMNKINEIDVKNDVIDFEKAALNKKYEEVIKLKGKVNMDGRREKLIVEAFVNLKKYEDCYSFAKTQGNKNVMKEVKELEKRDIQQSTISEEEKKAKIEKIDKDIQNI
;
A
#
# COMPACT_ATOMS: atom_id res chain seq x y z
N MET A 1 -15.00 23.94 6.13
CA MET A 1 -14.43 23.10 7.21
C MET A 1 -12.93 23.33 7.32
N PHE A 2 -12.28 22.94 8.43
CA PHE A 2 -10.85 23.21 8.63
C PHE A 2 -10.04 21.98 9.04
N VAL A 3 -8.75 21.98 8.70
CA VAL A 3 -7.81 20.91 9.05
C VAL A 3 -6.63 21.51 9.80
N ILE A 4 -6.24 20.87 10.90
CA ILE A 4 -5.00 21.19 11.64
C ILE A 4 -4.10 19.96 11.60
N PHE A 5 -2.89 20.11 11.07
CA PHE A 5 -1.88 19.05 11.10
C PHE A 5 -1.03 19.16 12.38
N LYS A 6 -0.74 18.03 13.03
CA LYS A 6 -0.07 17.96 14.35
C LYS A 6 1.43 17.66 14.28
N SER A 7 1.98 17.35 13.11
CA SER A 7 3.41 17.04 12.92
C SER A 7 4.01 17.81 11.74
N SER A 8 5.21 18.38 11.93
CA SER A 8 5.96 19.15 10.93
C SER A 8 7.39 18.63 10.70
N ASN A 9 7.67 17.35 10.97
CA ASN A 9 9.02 16.84 10.79
C ASN A 9 9.38 16.70 9.30
N GLY A 10 9.91 17.77 8.72
CA GLY A 10 10.48 17.78 7.37
C GLY A 10 9.49 17.97 6.23
N THR A 11 8.26 18.40 6.52
CA THR A 11 7.17 18.63 5.56
C THR A 11 6.97 20.12 5.27
N GLU A 12 6.43 20.46 4.09
CA GLU A 12 5.94 21.83 3.79
C GLU A 12 4.66 22.19 4.57
N ILE A 13 4.14 21.28 5.40
CA ILE A 13 3.00 21.47 6.28
C ILE A 13 3.46 22.15 7.57
N GLU A 14 2.83 23.28 7.90
CA GLU A 14 3.03 24.00 9.14
C GLU A 14 2.17 23.35 10.25
N SER A 15 2.83 22.80 11.27
CA SER A 15 2.12 22.20 12.41
C SER A 15 1.35 23.26 13.20
N GLY A 16 0.12 22.93 13.58
CA GLY A 16 -0.77 23.82 14.33
C GLY A 16 -1.42 24.92 13.50
N LYS A 17 -1.08 25.07 12.21
CA LYS A 17 -1.78 25.98 11.31
C LYS A 17 -3.14 25.39 10.92
N GLN A 18 -4.14 26.26 10.91
CA GLN A 18 -5.48 25.93 10.45
C GLN A 18 -5.57 26.18 8.95
N TYR A 19 -5.77 25.11 8.19
CA TYR A 19 -6.01 25.13 6.75
C TYR A 19 -7.52 25.01 6.50
N SER A 20 -8.06 25.72 5.51
CA SER A 20 -9.36 25.31 4.97
C SER A 20 -9.27 23.89 4.42
N PHE A 21 -10.39 23.17 4.39
CA PHE A 21 -10.39 21.80 3.89
C PHE A 21 -9.92 21.72 2.43
N HIS A 22 -10.30 22.69 1.60
CA HIS A 22 -9.84 22.80 0.22
C HIS A 22 -8.31 22.98 0.11
N GLU A 23 -7.71 23.87 0.92
CA GLU A 23 -6.25 24.04 0.96
C GLU A 23 -5.55 22.76 1.40
N ALA A 24 -6.07 22.09 2.44
CA ALA A 24 -5.53 20.82 2.92
C ALA A 24 -5.63 19.72 1.84
N TYR A 25 -6.73 19.69 1.08
CA TYR A 25 -6.91 18.80 -0.06
C TYR A 25 -5.84 19.01 -1.14
N ILE A 26 -5.65 20.25 -1.61
CA ILE A 26 -4.64 20.58 -2.63
C ILE A 26 -3.22 20.23 -2.12
N LEU A 27 -2.92 20.65 -0.89
CA LEU A 27 -1.61 20.44 -0.27
C LEU A 27 -1.26 18.95 -0.18
N THR A 28 -2.18 18.15 0.35
CA THR A 28 -1.95 16.72 0.55
C THR A 28 -1.90 15.95 -0.77
N LYS A 29 -2.70 16.35 -1.78
CA LYS A 29 -2.63 15.79 -3.14
C LYS A 29 -1.27 15.99 -3.79
N ARG A 30 -0.71 17.20 -3.66
CA ARG A 30 0.63 17.52 -4.16
C ARG A 30 1.70 16.74 -3.41
N LEU A 31 1.65 16.73 -2.07
CA LEU A 31 2.68 16.07 -1.26
C LEU A 31 2.69 14.55 -1.44
N GLU A 32 1.53 13.90 -1.56
CA GLU A 32 1.45 12.46 -1.88
C GLU A 32 2.23 12.15 -3.16
N ARG A 33 1.99 12.92 -4.22
CA ARG A 33 2.69 12.74 -5.50
C ARG A 33 4.19 12.94 -5.36
N VAL A 34 4.62 14.04 -4.75
CA VAL A 34 6.05 14.38 -4.59
C VAL A 34 6.77 13.31 -3.77
N TYR A 35 6.18 12.85 -2.67
CA TYR A 35 6.83 11.86 -1.79
C TYR A 35 6.87 10.49 -2.46
N ARG A 36 5.82 10.12 -3.18
CA ARG A 36 5.79 8.89 -3.98
C ARG A 36 6.86 8.88 -5.06
N GLU A 37 7.04 9.97 -5.80
CA GLU A 37 8.09 10.10 -6.82
C GLU A 37 9.49 10.05 -6.23
N ALA A 38 9.67 10.58 -5.01
CA ALA A 38 10.92 10.54 -4.27
C ALA A 38 11.17 9.22 -3.51
N GLY A 39 10.22 8.27 -3.51
CA GLY A 39 10.30 7.04 -2.70
C GLY A 39 10.31 7.28 -1.18
N ARG A 40 9.81 8.44 -0.73
CA ARG A 40 9.68 8.85 0.67
C ARG A 40 8.28 8.50 1.18
N GLN A 41 8.17 8.12 2.44
CA GLN A 41 6.88 7.91 3.11
C GLN A 41 6.85 8.62 4.45
N GLU A 42 5.74 9.30 4.74
CA GLU A 42 5.56 10.02 6.00
C GLU A 42 4.15 9.91 6.54
N HIS A 43 4.03 9.98 7.86
CA HIS A 43 2.77 9.90 8.58
C HIS A 43 2.51 11.22 9.29
N ILE A 44 1.35 11.81 9.03
CA ILE A 44 0.97 13.12 9.55
C ILE A 44 -0.38 13.02 10.24
N ASP A 45 -0.38 13.24 11.54
CA ASP A 45 -1.60 13.34 12.33
C ASP A 45 -2.33 14.64 12.01
N PHE A 46 -3.65 14.59 11.95
CA PHE A 46 -4.49 15.75 11.69
C PHE A 46 -5.83 15.67 12.41
N ASP A 47 -6.40 16.85 12.68
CA ASP A 47 -7.77 17.03 13.12
C ASP A 47 -8.57 17.74 12.04
N LEU A 48 -9.82 17.29 11.86
CA LEU A 48 -10.83 17.93 11.05
C LEU A 48 -11.81 18.64 11.98
N LEU A 49 -11.99 19.93 11.75
CA LEU A 49 -12.84 20.80 12.55
C LEU A 49 -14.03 21.29 11.72
N ASP A 50 -15.19 21.41 12.38
CA ASP A 50 -16.37 22.07 11.83
C ASP A 50 -16.24 23.61 11.82
N GLY A 51 -17.29 24.31 11.38
CA GLY A 51 -17.32 25.78 11.37
C GLY A 51 -17.30 26.44 12.76
N HIS A 52 -17.50 25.66 13.83
CA HIS A 52 -17.48 26.10 15.23
C HIS A 52 -16.19 25.69 15.95
N SER A 53 -15.19 25.16 15.23
CA SER A 53 -13.94 24.65 15.76
C SER A 53 -14.10 23.42 16.67
N ASN A 54 -15.19 22.67 16.57
CA ASN A 54 -15.30 21.37 17.20
C ASN A 54 -14.60 20.32 16.33
N GLU A 55 -13.88 19.41 16.97
CA GLU A 55 -13.31 18.25 16.29
C GLU A 55 -14.42 17.28 15.89
N VAL A 56 -14.51 17.01 14.59
CA VAL A 56 -15.50 16.07 14.02
C VAL A 56 -14.87 14.80 13.48
N TYR A 57 -13.55 14.82 13.23
CA TYR A 57 -12.78 13.65 12.85
C TYR A 57 -11.29 13.90 13.16
N ASN A 58 -10.54 12.85 13.49
CA ASN A 58 -9.08 12.91 13.56
C ASN A 58 -8.49 11.66 12.88
N GLY A 59 -7.25 11.76 12.41
CA GLY A 59 -6.60 10.63 11.78
C GLY A 59 -5.13 10.87 11.45
N THR A 60 -4.48 9.83 10.93
CA THR A 60 -3.08 9.86 10.50
C THR A 60 -3.00 9.62 9.00
N LEU A 61 -2.64 10.67 8.25
CA LEU A 61 -2.47 10.60 6.80
C LEU A 61 -1.10 10.01 6.46
N SER A 62 -1.06 9.03 5.57
CA SER A 62 0.19 8.39 5.11
C SER A 62 0.56 8.89 3.70
N LEU A 63 1.46 9.86 3.61
CA LEU A 63 1.94 10.46 2.36
C LEU A 63 3.07 9.64 1.71
N GLY A 64 3.12 9.62 0.38
CA GLY A 64 4.02 8.83 -0.45
C GLY A 64 3.72 7.33 -0.45
N SER A 65 2.61 6.91 0.16
CA SER A 65 2.29 5.51 0.43
C SER A 65 1.45 4.85 -0.66
N ARG A 66 0.83 5.64 -1.56
CA ARG A 66 -0.24 5.21 -2.49
C ARG A 66 -1.52 4.73 -1.81
N TYR A 67 -1.62 4.83 -0.48
CA TYR A 67 -2.81 4.42 0.24
C TYR A 67 -3.99 5.34 -0.03
N ALA A 68 -3.76 6.65 0.03
CA ALA A 68 -4.76 7.66 -0.30
C ALA A 68 -4.12 8.75 -1.18
N ASP A 69 -4.87 9.21 -2.19
CA ASP A 69 -4.36 10.24 -3.11
C ASP A 69 -4.32 11.64 -2.48
N HIS A 70 -5.10 11.86 -1.42
CA HIS A 70 -5.19 13.11 -0.64
C HIS A 70 -6.04 12.88 0.64
N ILE A 71 -6.16 13.92 1.47
CA ILE A 71 -6.87 13.86 2.75
C ILE A 71 -8.35 13.44 2.64
N PHE A 72 -9.08 13.90 1.62
CA PHE A 72 -10.48 13.46 1.42
C PHE A 72 -10.60 11.96 1.13
N ASP A 73 -9.72 11.43 0.27
CA ASP A 73 -9.71 10.00 -0.06
C ASP A 73 -9.35 9.16 1.17
N HIS A 74 -8.42 9.65 2.02
CA HIS A 74 -8.13 9.03 3.31
C HIS A 74 -9.37 8.98 4.21
N ILE A 75 -10.05 10.11 4.42
CA ILE A 75 -11.24 10.19 5.28
C ILE A 75 -12.35 9.28 4.74
N SER A 76 -12.65 9.34 3.45
CA SER A 76 -13.65 8.48 2.80
C SER A 76 -13.34 7.00 2.99
N LYS A 77 -12.10 6.57 2.70
CA LYS A 77 -11.66 5.17 2.89
C LYS A 77 -11.79 4.71 4.33
N LYS A 78 -11.40 5.55 5.30
CA LYS A 78 -11.46 5.23 6.73
C LYS A 78 -12.90 5.19 7.26
N MET A 79 -13.76 6.10 6.86
CA MET A 79 -15.16 6.13 7.31
C MET A 79 -15.99 5.00 6.70
N ASN A 80 -15.68 4.57 5.46
CA ASN A 80 -16.39 3.48 4.80
C ASN A 80 -16.13 2.08 5.39
N VAL A 81 -15.14 1.94 6.28
CA VAL A 81 -14.84 0.68 6.97
C VAL A 81 -15.32 0.64 8.42
N MET A 82 -15.85 1.75 8.93
CA MET A 82 -16.39 1.82 10.29
C MET A 82 -17.72 1.06 10.34
N GLN A 83 -17.94 0.29 11.41
CA GLN A 83 -19.26 -0.27 11.70
C GLN A 83 -20.03 0.79 12.48
N LEU A 84 -20.93 1.47 11.78
CA LEU A 84 -21.71 2.58 12.31
C LEU A 84 -23.17 2.14 12.48
N ASP A 85 -23.84 2.68 13.50
CA ASP A 85 -25.29 2.56 13.58
C ASP A 85 -25.98 3.43 12.52
N PRO A 86 -27.31 3.29 12.28
CA PRO A 86 -27.99 4.04 11.24
C PRO A 86 -27.91 5.56 11.37
N GLU A 87 -27.84 6.10 12.59
CA GLU A 87 -27.72 7.54 12.85
C GLU A 87 -26.30 8.02 12.52
N GLN A 88 -25.29 7.23 12.89
CA GLN A 88 -23.90 7.49 12.57
C GLN A 88 -23.59 7.36 11.06
N GLU A 89 -24.25 6.45 10.33
CA GLU A 89 -24.12 6.39 8.87
C GLU A 89 -24.69 7.63 8.18
N GLU A 90 -25.78 8.21 8.71
CA GLU A 90 -26.35 9.45 8.19
C GLU A 90 -25.40 10.64 8.45
N GLN A 91 -24.83 10.73 9.65
CA GLN A 91 -23.81 11.73 10.00
C GLN A 91 -22.55 11.59 9.13
N LYS A 92 -22.10 10.36 8.89
CA LYS A 92 -20.98 10.09 7.97
C LYS A 92 -21.29 10.57 6.56
N LYS A 93 -22.48 10.27 6.05
CA LYS A 93 -22.89 10.68 4.71
C LYS A 93 -22.91 12.21 4.60
N GLU A 94 -23.50 12.90 5.56
CA GLU A 94 -23.55 14.37 5.62
C GLU A 94 -22.14 14.99 5.67
N LEU A 95 -21.24 14.40 6.48
CA LEU A 95 -19.86 14.84 6.56
C LEU A 95 -19.14 14.70 5.21
N LEU A 96 -19.21 13.52 4.57
CA LEU A 96 -18.57 13.29 3.28
C LEU A 96 -19.12 14.21 2.18
N GLU A 97 -20.44 14.41 2.11
CA GLU A 97 -21.07 15.36 1.18
C GLU A 97 -20.64 16.81 1.43
N THR A 98 -20.43 17.18 2.70
CA THR A 98 -19.91 18.52 3.06
C THR A 98 -18.47 18.70 2.62
N LEU A 99 -17.61 17.71 2.85
CA LEU A 99 -16.22 17.74 2.41
C LEU A 99 -16.10 17.76 0.89
N GLU A 100 -16.95 17.01 0.18
CA GLU A 100 -16.99 17.01 -1.28
C GLU A 100 -17.45 18.37 -1.84
N ARG A 101 -18.46 19.01 -1.22
CA ARG A 101 -18.85 20.39 -1.57
C ARG A 101 -17.74 21.39 -1.33
N GLU A 102 -17.01 21.30 -0.23
CA GLU A 102 -15.86 22.19 0.05
C GLU A 102 -14.73 22.05 -1.00
N ILE A 103 -14.61 20.89 -1.64
CA ILE A 103 -13.70 20.70 -2.77
C ILE A 103 -14.26 21.33 -4.05
N ASN A 104 -15.54 21.09 -4.35
CA ASN A 104 -16.17 21.45 -5.62
C ASN A 104 -16.64 22.91 -5.72
N ASP A 105 -17.11 23.50 -4.62
CA ASP A 105 -17.68 24.86 -4.55
C ASP A 105 -16.63 25.94 -4.24
N SER A 106 -15.33 25.56 -4.20
CA SER A 106 -14.25 26.52 -3.99
C SER A 106 -14.20 27.54 -5.14
N PRO A 107 -14.27 28.86 -4.86
CA PRO A 107 -14.17 29.90 -5.88
C PRO A 107 -12.78 29.95 -6.55
N PHE A 108 -11.83 29.16 -6.07
CA PHE A 108 -10.51 28.95 -6.66
C PHE A 108 -10.51 27.67 -7.52
N HIS A 109 -11.32 27.65 -8.58
CA HIS A 109 -11.03 26.79 -9.74
C HIS A 109 -9.89 27.46 -10.53
N GLU A 110 -8.66 27.32 -10.03
CA GLU A 110 -7.48 27.61 -10.84
C GLU A 110 -6.92 26.29 -11.39
N GLU A 111 -6.99 26.20 -12.72
CA GLU A 111 -6.22 25.31 -13.57
C GLU A 111 -4.74 25.34 -13.18
N TYR A 112 -4.30 24.42 -12.33
CA TYR A 112 -2.89 24.01 -12.33
C TYR A 112 -2.73 22.87 -13.34
N GLU A 113 -2.89 23.21 -14.61
CA GLU A 113 -2.40 22.39 -15.72
C GLU A 113 -0.88 22.58 -15.76
N TYR A 114 -0.16 21.84 -14.91
CA TYR A 114 1.30 21.73 -15.03
C TYR A 114 1.59 20.97 -16.33
N GLN A 115 2.12 21.69 -17.32
CA GLN A 115 2.60 21.12 -18.58
C GLN A 115 3.58 19.98 -18.29
N GLU A 116 3.28 18.79 -18.80
CA GLU A 116 4.25 17.71 -18.91
C GLU A 116 5.39 18.16 -19.81
N GLU A 117 6.52 18.59 -19.24
CA GLU A 117 7.76 18.64 -19.99
C GLU A 117 8.16 17.19 -20.34
N LEU A 118 7.77 16.76 -21.54
CA LEU A 118 8.39 15.64 -22.23
C LEU A 118 9.91 15.85 -22.22
N PRO A 119 10.73 14.82 -21.96
CA PRO A 119 12.17 14.98 -22.00
C PRO A 119 12.60 15.31 -23.43
N VAL A 120 12.92 16.58 -23.67
CA VAL A 120 13.57 17.05 -24.89
C VAL A 120 14.90 16.32 -25.00
N ARG A 121 14.97 15.42 -25.98
CA ARG A 121 16.20 14.86 -26.48
C ARG A 121 17.12 16.03 -26.83
N LYS A 122 18.24 16.14 -26.12
CA LYS A 122 19.33 17.07 -26.47
C LYS A 122 19.81 16.71 -27.87
N GLU A 123 19.37 17.46 -28.87
CA GLU A 123 20.10 17.63 -30.12
C GLU A 123 20.75 19.01 -30.06
N GLU A 124 22.08 18.99 -30.09
CA GLU A 124 22.94 20.15 -29.94
C GLU A 124 22.72 21.13 -31.10
N LEU A 125 22.52 22.41 -30.74
CA LEU A 125 22.61 23.52 -31.67
C LEU A 125 24.10 23.76 -31.97
N SER A 126 24.50 23.69 -33.23
CA SER A 126 25.66 24.45 -33.69
C SER A 126 25.41 24.98 -35.10
N SER A 127 25.32 26.31 -35.15
CA SER A 127 25.38 27.25 -36.27
C SER A 127 25.89 26.72 -37.63
N GLY A 128 25.15 27.03 -38.70
CA GLY A 128 25.71 27.07 -40.06
C GLY A 128 26.66 28.29 -40.27
N PRO A 129 27.20 28.55 -41.48
CA PRO A 129 26.86 27.95 -42.77
C PRO A 129 28.06 27.53 -43.66
N SER A 130 27.73 27.08 -44.88
CA SER A 130 28.50 27.12 -46.15
C SER A 130 29.55 26.05 -46.51
N ASN A 131 29.29 25.49 -47.71
CA ASN A 131 30.20 25.02 -48.77
C ASN A 131 30.90 23.65 -48.64
N GLU A 132 30.41 22.73 -49.49
CA GLU A 132 31.15 21.94 -50.49
C GLU A 132 32.50 21.27 -50.09
N ILE A 133 32.53 19.92 -50.16
CA ILE A 133 33.48 19.05 -50.89
C ILE A 133 33.60 17.67 -50.22
N GLU A 134 33.33 16.62 -51.01
CA GLU A 134 33.61 15.18 -50.82
C GLU A 134 35.12 14.86 -50.60
N PRO A 135 35.55 13.58 -50.44
CA PRO A 135 35.22 12.54 -49.46
C PRO A 135 36.53 12.04 -48.79
N GLN A 136 36.51 11.02 -47.90
CA GLN A 136 37.48 9.89 -47.90
C GLN A 136 37.38 8.93 -46.66
N VAL A 137 37.15 7.65 -46.99
CA VAL A 137 37.82 6.41 -46.51
C VAL A 137 37.89 6.05 -45.00
N LYS A 138 37.02 5.08 -44.62
CA LYS A 138 37.18 3.78 -43.88
C LYS A 138 38.50 3.46 -43.12
N PRO A 139 38.55 2.39 -42.27
CA PRO A 139 37.54 1.72 -41.42
C PRO A 139 38.06 1.36 -39.98
N GLY A 140 37.18 0.99 -39.06
CA GLY A 140 37.57 0.40 -37.76
C GLY A 140 36.56 -0.63 -37.26
N LYS A 141 36.98 -1.90 -37.22
CA LYS A 141 36.22 -3.08 -36.78
C LYS A 141 35.90 -3.00 -35.28
N GLU A 142 34.68 -3.40 -34.88
CA GLU A 142 34.52 -4.14 -33.62
C GLU A 142 33.25 -5.02 -33.54
N ASN A 143 33.51 -6.33 -33.57
CA ASN A 143 32.98 -7.39 -32.70
C ASN A 143 31.48 -7.45 -32.35
N ARG A 144 30.81 -8.35 -33.09
CA ARG A 144 29.60 -9.06 -32.65
C ARG A 144 29.88 -9.86 -31.37
N LYS A 145 29.16 -9.57 -30.29
CA LYS A 145 28.80 -10.57 -29.27
C LYS A 145 27.30 -10.53 -29.01
N ARG A 146 26.66 -11.66 -29.27
CA ARG A 146 25.26 -11.96 -29.00
C ARG A 146 25.06 -12.01 -27.48
N PHE A 147 24.17 -11.19 -26.93
CA PHE A 147 23.66 -11.38 -25.57
C PHE A 147 22.35 -12.18 -25.63
N LYS A 148 22.35 -13.29 -24.89
CA LYS A 148 21.19 -14.16 -24.69
C LYS A 148 20.18 -13.40 -23.84
N ILE A 149 18.93 -13.40 -24.29
CA ILE A 149 17.77 -12.86 -23.58
C ILE A 149 17.55 -13.71 -22.33
N ILE A 150 17.78 -13.13 -21.15
CA ILE A 150 17.24 -13.63 -19.89
C ILE A 150 15.93 -12.89 -19.69
N ALA A 151 14.82 -13.61 -19.79
CA ALA A 151 13.48 -13.11 -19.53
C ALA A 151 13.37 -12.75 -18.04
N SER A 152 13.38 -11.46 -17.73
CA SER A 152 12.87 -10.93 -16.46
C SER A 152 11.49 -10.35 -16.74
N VAL A 153 10.46 -11.11 -16.38
CA VAL A 153 9.10 -10.60 -16.26
C VAL A 153 9.04 -9.87 -14.93
N ILE A 154 9.29 -8.56 -14.94
CA ILE A 154 8.89 -7.68 -13.85
C ILE A 154 7.63 -6.97 -14.36
N GLY A 155 6.48 -7.44 -13.87
CA GLY A 155 5.17 -6.89 -14.16
C GLY A 155 5.03 -5.48 -13.59
N SER A 156 5.36 -4.48 -14.40
CA SER A 156 4.91 -3.11 -14.24
C SER A 156 3.43 -3.05 -14.61
N MET A 157 2.55 -2.97 -13.62
CA MET A 157 1.16 -2.60 -13.85
C MET A 157 0.97 -1.15 -13.41
N VAL A 158 1.11 -0.26 -14.38
CA VAL A 158 0.69 1.14 -14.29
C VAL A 158 -0.83 1.13 -14.34
N LEU A 159 -1.49 1.40 -13.21
CA LEU A 159 -2.90 1.81 -13.22
C LEU A 159 -2.90 3.32 -13.47
N ILE A 160 -3.19 3.69 -14.71
CA ILE A 160 -3.45 5.08 -15.11
C ILE A 160 -4.77 5.50 -14.46
N GLY A 161 -4.71 6.61 -13.71
CA GLY A 161 -5.85 7.27 -13.12
C GLY A 161 -6.82 7.84 -14.16
N ALA A 162 -8.04 8.10 -13.70
CA ALA A 162 -9.12 8.65 -14.49
C ALA A 162 -8.72 9.94 -15.23
N GLY A 163 -8.94 9.95 -16.55
CA GLY A 163 -8.69 11.08 -17.42
C GLY A 163 -8.87 10.75 -18.91
N ALA A 164 -10.04 10.26 -19.31
CA ALA A 164 -10.43 10.21 -20.72
C ALA A 164 -11.95 10.33 -20.86
N ILE A 165 -12.40 11.47 -21.39
CA ILE A 165 -13.74 11.63 -21.96
C ILE A 165 -13.83 10.68 -23.15
N PHE A 166 -14.47 9.51 -22.98
CA PHE A 166 -14.72 8.59 -24.08
C PHE A 166 -16.07 8.93 -24.71
N ALA A 167 -16.01 9.56 -25.89
CA ALA A 167 -17.16 9.78 -26.76
C ALA A 167 -17.79 8.43 -27.14
N PHE A 168 -19.04 8.22 -26.75
CA PHE A 168 -19.86 7.08 -27.17
C PHE A 168 -20.13 7.21 -28.69
N LYS A 169 -19.37 6.48 -29.51
CA LYS A 169 -19.79 6.16 -30.88
C LYS A 169 -20.16 4.69 -30.98
N LEU A 170 -21.41 4.49 -31.41
CA LEU A 170 -22.09 3.25 -31.76
C LEU A 170 -21.19 2.24 -32.49
N PHE A 171 -21.08 1.05 -31.91
CA PHE A 171 -20.84 -0.17 -32.68
C PHE A 171 -22.06 -1.07 -32.53
N SER A 172 -22.75 -1.31 -33.64
CA SER A 172 -23.75 -2.37 -33.76
C SER A 172 -23.12 -3.71 -33.37
N SER A 173 -23.80 -4.45 -32.50
CA SER A 173 -23.49 -5.85 -32.22
C SER A 173 -24.65 -6.71 -32.74
N ASP A 174 -24.32 -7.72 -33.56
CA ASP A 174 -25.23 -8.82 -33.84
C ASP A 174 -25.64 -9.48 -32.51
N PRO A 175 -26.90 -9.94 -32.36
CA PRO A 175 -27.40 -10.44 -31.09
C PRO A 175 -26.72 -11.76 -30.72
N VAL A 176 -25.90 -11.75 -29.67
CA VAL A 176 -25.36 -12.96 -29.06
C VAL A 176 -26.47 -13.63 -28.21
N SER A 177 -26.59 -14.94 -28.37
CA SER A 177 -27.69 -15.77 -27.89
C SER A 177 -27.95 -15.68 -26.37
N SER A 178 -29.22 -15.66 -26.01
CA SER A 178 -29.81 -15.12 -24.78
C SER A 178 -29.88 -16.08 -23.59
N ALA A 179 -28.76 -16.72 -23.22
CA ALA A 179 -28.68 -17.53 -21.99
C ALA A 179 -27.99 -16.80 -20.81
N ASN A 180 -27.11 -15.81 -21.09
CA ASN A 180 -26.25 -15.15 -20.08
C ASN A 180 -26.59 -13.67 -19.81
N ALA A 181 -27.67 -13.14 -20.38
CA ALA A 181 -28.00 -11.71 -20.27
C ALA A 181 -28.25 -11.23 -18.83
N GLY A 182 -28.67 -12.13 -17.93
CA GLY A 182 -28.93 -11.80 -16.52
C GLY A 182 -27.66 -11.62 -15.68
N SER A 183 -26.66 -12.48 -15.86
CA SER A 183 -25.39 -12.42 -15.11
C SER A 183 -24.56 -11.22 -15.55
N GLU A 184 -24.49 -10.95 -16.85
CA GLU A 184 -23.78 -9.81 -17.42
C GLU A 184 -24.36 -8.47 -16.92
N GLN A 185 -25.69 -8.38 -16.81
CA GLN A 185 -26.34 -7.19 -16.25
C GLN A 185 -25.97 -6.94 -14.77
N TYR A 186 -25.84 -7.99 -13.96
CA TYR A 186 -25.43 -7.85 -12.56
C TYR A 186 -23.96 -7.47 -12.42
N VAL A 187 -23.08 -7.99 -13.28
CA VAL A 187 -21.67 -7.59 -13.31
C VAL A 187 -21.54 -6.11 -13.62
N VAL A 188 -22.18 -5.64 -14.69
CA VAL A 188 -22.12 -4.22 -15.10
C VAL A 188 -22.64 -3.30 -13.99
N LYS A 189 -23.78 -3.63 -13.38
CA LYS A 189 -24.34 -2.82 -12.27
C LYS A 189 -23.44 -2.83 -11.04
N GLY A 190 -22.87 -3.99 -10.69
CA GLY A 190 -21.92 -4.09 -9.58
C GLY A 190 -20.68 -3.23 -9.82
N LEU A 191 -20.10 -3.29 -11.02
CA LEU A 191 -18.95 -2.48 -11.42
C LEU A 191 -19.28 -0.98 -11.41
N GLN A 192 -20.44 -0.58 -11.93
CA GLN A 192 -20.88 0.82 -11.91
C GLN A 192 -20.98 1.36 -10.48
N GLN A 193 -21.58 0.60 -9.56
CA GLN A 193 -21.67 0.99 -8.15
C GLN A 193 -20.29 1.02 -7.47
N ALA A 194 -19.43 0.05 -7.74
CA ALA A 194 -18.07 0.02 -7.20
C ALA A 194 -17.21 1.19 -7.71
N ALA A 195 -17.39 1.62 -8.96
CA ALA A 195 -16.67 2.75 -9.55
C ALA A 195 -17.01 4.09 -8.88
N ILE A 196 -18.22 4.24 -8.35
CA ILE A 196 -18.64 5.38 -7.53
C ILE A 196 -18.53 5.10 -6.01
N GLN A 197 -17.72 4.10 -5.63
CA GLN A 197 -17.42 3.71 -4.26
C GLN A 197 -18.63 3.26 -3.41
N GLN A 198 -19.77 2.98 -4.04
CA GLN A 198 -20.97 2.43 -3.40
C GLN A 198 -20.80 0.91 -3.18
N TYR A 199 -19.79 0.51 -2.41
CA TYR A 199 -19.43 -0.89 -2.24
C TYR A 199 -20.56 -1.71 -1.61
N GLY A 200 -21.36 -1.11 -0.72
CA GLY A 200 -22.53 -1.74 -0.12
C GLY A 200 -23.65 -2.07 -1.11
N GLU A 201 -23.85 -1.25 -2.15
CA GLU A 201 -24.78 -1.55 -3.24
C GLU A 201 -24.15 -2.50 -4.26
N ALA A 202 -22.87 -2.31 -4.57
CA ALA A 202 -22.12 -3.16 -5.50
C ALA A 202 -22.13 -4.63 -5.08
N VAL A 203 -21.93 -4.93 -3.78
CA VAL A 203 -22.00 -6.32 -3.28
C VAL A 203 -23.36 -6.96 -3.50
N LYS A 204 -24.48 -6.22 -3.44
CA LYS A 204 -25.83 -6.78 -3.69
C LYS A 204 -25.98 -7.29 -5.13
N TYR A 205 -25.27 -6.68 -6.06
CA TYR A 205 -25.21 -7.13 -7.45
C TYR A 205 -24.22 -8.29 -7.61
N PHE A 206 -23.02 -8.18 -7.05
CA PHE A 206 -22.01 -9.24 -7.14
C PHE A 206 -22.39 -10.53 -6.39
N ASP A 207 -23.28 -10.46 -5.39
CA ASP A 207 -23.86 -11.63 -4.71
C ASP A 207 -24.69 -12.51 -5.66
N LYS A 208 -25.13 -11.98 -6.80
CA LYS A 208 -25.93 -12.67 -7.83
C LYS A 208 -25.10 -13.19 -9.01
N VAL A 209 -23.79 -12.94 -8.98
CA VAL A 209 -22.88 -13.27 -10.08
C VAL A 209 -22.15 -14.57 -9.78
N ASN A 210 -21.99 -15.42 -10.79
CA ASN A 210 -21.11 -16.58 -10.68
C ASN A 210 -19.64 -16.17 -10.80
N TYR A 211 -18.96 -16.04 -9.65
CA TYR A 211 -17.57 -15.57 -9.59
C TYR A 211 -16.61 -16.33 -10.50
N THR A 212 -16.77 -17.65 -10.65
CA THR A 212 -15.84 -18.48 -11.43
C THR A 212 -15.95 -18.28 -12.93
N GLU A 213 -17.07 -17.74 -13.41
CA GLU A 213 -17.31 -17.46 -14.83
C GLU A 213 -16.82 -16.07 -15.27
N LEU A 214 -16.43 -15.23 -14.31
CA LEU A 214 -15.92 -13.90 -14.59
C LEU A 214 -14.50 -13.93 -15.18
N ASP A 215 -14.22 -12.94 -16.03
CA ASP A 215 -12.86 -12.63 -16.44
C ASP A 215 -12.02 -12.17 -15.23
N LYS A 216 -10.70 -12.18 -15.39
CA LYS A 216 -9.76 -11.91 -14.29
C LYS A 216 -9.87 -10.50 -13.71
N ASP A 217 -10.27 -9.51 -14.48
CA ASP A 217 -10.37 -8.13 -14.00
C ASP A 217 -11.69 -7.93 -13.25
N SER A 218 -12.78 -8.51 -13.76
CA SER A 218 -14.05 -8.57 -13.02
C SER A 218 -13.91 -9.35 -11.71
N GLN A 219 -13.17 -10.47 -11.68
CA GLN A 219 -12.88 -11.20 -10.44
C GLN A 219 -12.17 -10.30 -9.42
N LYS A 220 -11.14 -9.57 -9.84
CA LYS A 220 -10.43 -8.63 -8.94
C LYS A 220 -11.38 -7.55 -8.41
N ALA A 221 -12.19 -6.94 -9.27
CA ALA A 221 -13.13 -5.90 -8.85
C ALA A 221 -14.11 -6.42 -7.80
N VAL A 222 -14.61 -7.65 -7.96
CA VAL A 222 -15.47 -8.32 -6.98
C VAL A 222 -14.74 -8.54 -5.64
N LEU A 223 -13.52 -9.09 -5.67
CA LEU A 223 -12.73 -9.33 -4.45
C LEU A 223 -12.45 -8.03 -3.67
N PHE A 224 -12.02 -6.98 -4.37
CA PHE A 224 -11.77 -5.68 -3.74
C PHE A 224 -13.06 -5.03 -3.24
N THR A 225 -14.18 -5.15 -3.97
CA THR A 225 -15.47 -4.64 -3.51
C THR A 225 -15.92 -5.32 -2.23
N TYR A 226 -15.76 -6.64 -2.11
CA TYR A 226 -16.03 -7.34 -0.85
C TYR A 226 -15.11 -6.87 0.27
N LEU A 227 -13.81 -6.74 0.02
CA LEU A 227 -12.84 -6.27 1.02
C LEU A 227 -13.18 -4.86 1.52
N LEU A 228 -13.44 -3.92 0.61
CA LEU A 228 -13.77 -2.52 0.89
C LEU A 228 -15.13 -2.37 1.56
N ASN A 229 -16.03 -3.34 1.40
CA ASN A 229 -17.28 -3.43 2.16
C ASN A 229 -17.17 -4.23 3.47
N GLY A 230 -15.95 -4.49 3.97
CA GLY A 230 -15.72 -5.21 5.22
C GLY A 230 -15.99 -6.73 5.15
N LYS A 231 -16.25 -7.27 3.97
CA LYS A 231 -16.54 -8.69 3.72
C LYS A 231 -15.27 -9.48 3.33
N ALA A 232 -14.16 -9.26 4.04
CA ALA A 232 -12.88 -9.93 3.76
C ALA A 232 -12.98 -11.47 3.78
N ASN A 233 -13.77 -12.04 4.70
CA ASN A 233 -14.06 -13.48 4.74
C ASN A 233 -14.59 -14.02 3.41
N LYS A 234 -15.55 -13.31 2.79
CA LYS A 234 -16.15 -13.73 1.52
C LYS A 234 -15.16 -13.62 0.36
N ALA A 235 -14.33 -12.58 0.33
CA ALA A 235 -13.26 -12.45 -0.66
C ALA A 235 -12.27 -13.63 -0.58
N LEU A 236 -11.86 -14.01 0.63
CA LEU A 236 -10.92 -15.11 0.85
C LEU A 236 -11.52 -16.50 0.59
N GLN A 237 -12.84 -16.67 0.76
CA GLN A 237 -13.54 -17.89 0.35
C GLN A 237 -13.49 -18.08 -1.17
N TYR A 238 -13.56 -17.00 -1.95
CA TYR A 238 -13.44 -17.06 -3.40
C TYR A 238 -11.99 -17.25 -3.88
N GLU A 239 -11.05 -16.51 -3.30
CA GLU A 239 -9.64 -16.58 -3.68
C GLU A 239 -8.74 -16.51 -2.44
N PRO A 240 -8.31 -17.65 -1.88
CA PRO A 240 -7.43 -17.67 -0.71
C PRO A 240 -6.10 -16.94 -0.92
N LYS A 241 -5.60 -16.86 -2.17
CA LYS A 241 -4.36 -16.12 -2.47
C LYS A 241 -4.52 -14.60 -2.35
N PHE A 242 -5.75 -14.10 -2.24
CA PHE A 242 -6.04 -12.69 -2.02
C PHE A 242 -5.65 -12.21 -0.61
N ALA A 243 -5.25 -13.10 0.28
CA ALA A 243 -4.83 -12.78 1.65
C ALA A 243 -3.74 -11.70 1.74
N GLU A 244 -2.78 -11.67 0.82
CA GLU A 244 -1.76 -10.61 0.82
C GLU A 244 -2.36 -9.23 0.54
N SER A 245 -3.35 -9.13 -0.36
CA SER A 245 -4.07 -7.88 -0.61
C SER A 245 -4.92 -7.46 0.58
N VAL A 246 -5.54 -8.42 1.28
CA VAL A 246 -6.29 -8.17 2.51
C VAL A 246 -5.38 -7.61 3.61
N VAL A 247 -4.21 -8.21 3.82
CA VAL A 247 -3.22 -7.72 4.79
C VAL A 247 -2.70 -6.35 4.39
N ALA A 248 -2.30 -6.16 3.14
CA ALA A 248 -1.82 -4.87 2.64
C ALA A 248 -2.86 -3.75 2.82
N TYR A 249 -4.14 -4.08 2.63
CA TYR A 249 -5.24 -3.16 2.89
C TYR A 249 -5.34 -2.78 4.37
N PHE A 250 -5.35 -3.76 5.29
CA PHE A 250 -5.44 -3.48 6.72
C PHE A 250 -4.21 -2.76 7.28
N ILE A 251 -3.04 -2.96 6.69
CA ILE A 251 -1.85 -2.13 6.95
C ILE A 251 -2.10 -0.71 6.47
N GLY A 252 -2.53 -0.52 5.22
CA GLY A 252 -2.74 0.81 4.63
C GLY A 252 -3.79 1.63 5.38
N ILE A 253 -4.87 0.99 5.82
CA ILE A 253 -5.92 1.62 6.62
C ILE A 253 -5.58 1.64 8.12
N ASP A 254 -4.34 1.34 8.53
CA ASP A 254 -3.88 1.24 9.92
C ASP A 254 -4.92 0.60 10.87
N ASN A 255 -5.44 -0.55 10.47
CA ASN A 255 -6.47 -1.27 11.21
C ASN A 255 -6.21 -2.76 11.19
N MET A 256 -4.99 -3.12 11.60
CA MET A 256 -4.55 -4.52 11.64
C MET A 256 -5.42 -5.38 12.57
N ASN A 257 -6.06 -4.79 13.58
CA ASN A 257 -6.96 -5.51 14.50
C ASN A 257 -8.12 -6.20 13.77
N LYS A 258 -8.59 -5.66 12.63
CA LYS A 258 -9.64 -6.29 11.80
C LYS A 258 -9.26 -7.66 11.27
N ILE A 259 -7.97 -7.98 11.15
CA ILE A 259 -7.51 -9.32 10.77
C ILE A 259 -8.03 -10.37 11.75
N ASN A 260 -8.21 -10.05 13.04
CA ASN A 260 -8.74 -10.99 14.03
C ASN A 260 -10.17 -11.48 13.70
N GLU A 261 -10.97 -10.68 13.00
CA GLU A 261 -12.36 -10.98 12.59
C GLU A 261 -12.44 -11.92 11.36
N ILE A 262 -11.31 -12.32 10.76
CA ILE A 262 -11.27 -13.18 9.59
C ILE A 262 -11.24 -14.66 10.00
N ASP A 263 -12.33 -15.39 9.83
CA ASP A 263 -12.46 -16.79 10.25
C ASP A 263 -11.99 -17.80 9.19
N VAL A 264 -11.71 -17.33 7.97
CA VAL A 264 -11.19 -18.18 6.90
C VAL A 264 -9.76 -18.62 7.22
N LYS A 265 -9.54 -19.94 7.31
CA LYS A 265 -8.22 -20.52 7.52
C LYS A 265 -7.30 -20.19 6.35
N ASN A 266 -6.19 -19.52 6.64
CA ASN A 266 -5.22 -19.09 5.63
C ASN A 266 -3.89 -18.79 6.31
N ASP A 267 -2.77 -19.36 5.83
CA ASP A 267 -1.47 -19.23 6.50
C ASP A 267 -1.00 -17.76 6.64
N VAL A 268 -1.34 -16.88 5.69
CA VAL A 268 -1.01 -15.45 5.76
C VAL A 268 -1.82 -14.77 6.86
N ILE A 269 -3.13 -14.99 6.89
CA ILE A 269 -4.01 -14.43 7.92
C ILE A 269 -3.64 -14.98 9.30
N ASP A 270 -3.39 -16.28 9.41
CA ASP A 270 -3.00 -16.96 10.64
C ASP A 270 -1.67 -16.42 11.19
N PHE A 271 -0.71 -16.11 10.31
CA PHE A 271 0.55 -15.47 10.70
C PHE A 271 0.32 -14.08 11.29
N GLU A 272 -0.46 -13.23 10.62
CA GLU A 272 -0.74 -11.87 11.10
C GLU A 272 -1.52 -11.91 12.42
N LYS A 273 -2.51 -12.81 12.56
CA LYS A 273 -3.21 -13.04 13.83
C LYS A 273 -2.24 -13.47 14.93
N ALA A 274 -1.34 -14.41 14.64
CA ALA A 274 -0.37 -14.88 15.61
C ALA A 274 0.55 -13.73 16.08
N ALA A 275 1.01 -12.89 15.17
CA ALA A 275 1.84 -11.73 15.47
C ALA A 275 1.10 -10.70 16.33
N LEU A 276 -0.12 -10.30 15.94
CA LEU A 276 -0.94 -9.32 16.68
C LEU A 276 -1.24 -9.78 18.11
N ASN A 277 -1.49 -11.08 18.29
CA ASN A 277 -1.82 -11.66 19.58
C ASN A 277 -0.59 -12.15 20.36
N LYS A 278 0.64 -11.80 19.92
CA LYS A 278 1.90 -12.20 20.56
C LYS A 278 2.06 -13.71 20.77
N LYS A 279 1.49 -14.53 19.86
CA LYS A 279 1.62 -15.99 19.86
C LYS A 279 2.94 -16.38 19.18
N TYR A 280 4.05 -16.11 19.86
CA TYR A 280 5.40 -16.17 19.30
C TYR A 280 5.76 -17.54 18.70
N GLU A 281 5.35 -18.64 19.31
CA GLU A 281 5.58 -19.99 18.77
C GLU A 281 4.90 -20.20 17.42
N GLU A 282 3.68 -19.69 17.26
CA GLU A 282 2.92 -19.85 16.03
C GLU A 282 3.49 -18.96 14.92
N VAL A 283 3.94 -17.74 15.24
CA VAL A 283 4.68 -16.87 14.30
C VAL A 283 5.90 -17.61 13.72
N ILE A 284 6.71 -18.23 14.59
CA ILE A 284 7.91 -18.97 14.16
C ILE A 284 7.55 -20.19 13.32
N LYS A 285 6.43 -20.86 13.61
CA LYS A 285 5.94 -22.02 12.85
C LYS A 285 5.43 -21.64 11.46
N LEU A 286 4.82 -20.47 11.32
CA LEU A 286 4.24 -19.98 10.08
C LEU A 286 5.21 -19.20 9.19
N LYS A 287 6.39 -18.79 9.71
CA LYS A 287 7.37 -17.95 8.98
C LYS A 287 7.74 -18.42 7.56
N GLY A 288 7.72 -19.73 7.30
CA GLY A 288 8.06 -20.31 5.99
C GLY A 288 6.89 -20.43 5.02
N LYS A 289 5.68 -20.01 5.44
CA LYS A 289 4.45 -20.11 4.66
C LYS A 289 3.90 -18.76 4.19
N VAL A 290 4.59 -17.68 4.55
CA VAL A 290 4.22 -16.31 4.19
C VAL A 290 5.34 -15.70 3.37
N ASN A 291 4.99 -14.74 2.50
CA ASN A 291 6.02 -13.98 1.80
C ASN A 291 6.77 -13.12 2.81
N MET A 292 8.10 -13.14 2.73
CA MET A 292 8.93 -12.34 3.63
C MET A 292 8.97 -10.89 3.17
N ASP A 293 8.78 -9.98 4.10
CA ASP A 293 9.02 -8.55 3.95
C ASP A 293 9.72 -8.02 5.21
N GLY A 294 10.18 -6.77 5.19
CA GLY A 294 10.91 -6.18 6.32
C GLY A 294 10.09 -6.05 7.61
N ARG A 295 8.75 -6.01 7.54
CA ARG A 295 7.87 -5.99 8.72
C ARG A 295 7.75 -7.39 9.31
N ARG A 296 7.47 -8.40 8.49
CA ARG A 296 7.37 -9.80 8.90
C ARG A 296 8.69 -10.33 9.45
N GLU A 297 9.83 -9.91 8.87
CA GLU A 297 11.15 -10.22 9.42
C GLU A 297 11.27 -9.72 10.86
N LYS A 298 10.91 -8.46 11.13
CA LYS A 298 10.92 -7.90 12.50
C LYS A 298 10.01 -8.67 13.46
N LEU A 299 8.80 -9.04 13.02
CA LEU A 299 7.86 -9.83 13.84
C LEU A 299 8.42 -11.21 14.18
N ILE A 300 9.11 -11.85 13.25
CA ILE A 300 9.76 -13.16 13.46
C ILE A 300 10.95 -13.04 14.40
N VAL A 301 11.77 -11.99 14.23
CA VAL A 301 12.91 -11.69 15.13
C VAL A 301 12.40 -11.43 16.54
N GLU A 302 11.37 -10.60 16.69
CA GLU A 302 10.71 -10.35 17.99
C GLU A 302 10.24 -11.66 18.62
N ALA A 303 9.60 -12.54 17.85
CA ALA A 303 9.13 -13.83 18.34
C ALA A 303 10.27 -14.73 18.83
N PHE A 304 11.38 -14.83 18.09
CA PHE A 304 12.53 -15.61 18.55
C PHE A 304 13.16 -15.03 19.82
N VAL A 305 13.34 -13.70 19.87
CA VAL A 305 13.96 -13.01 21.01
C VAL A 305 13.11 -13.17 22.27
N ASN A 306 11.79 -13.00 22.19
CA ASN A 306 10.90 -13.18 23.35
C ASN A 306 10.90 -14.62 23.88
N LEU A 307 11.11 -15.61 23.01
CA LEU A 307 11.27 -17.01 23.40
C LEU A 307 12.72 -17.38 23.76
N LYS A 308 13.64 -16.41 23.80
CA LYS A 308 15.07 -16.59 24.06
C LYS A 308 15.75 -17.61 23.13
N LYS A 309 15.23 -17.75 21.91
CA LYS A 309 15.75 -18.66 20.87
C LYS A 309 16.80 -17.94 20.02
N TYR A 310 17.86 -17.46 20.67
CA TYR A 310 18.86 -16.58 20.04
C TYR A 310 19.59 -17.25 18.86
N GLU A 311 19.96 -18.53 18.98
CA GLU A 311 20.65 -19.24 17.89
C GLU A 311 19.77 -19.48 16.66
N ASP A 312 18.47 -19.77 16.87
CA ASP A 312 17.50 -19.88 15.78
C ASP A 312 17.28 -18.52 15.12
N CYS A 313 17.21 -17.45 15.93
CA CYS A 313 17.09 -16.08 15.44
C CYS A 313 18.31 -15.66 14.60
N TYR A 314 19.52 -15.96 15.09
CA TYR A 314 20.77 -15.70 14.37
C TYR A 314 20.81 -16.45 13.05
N SER A 315 20.44 -17.73 13.06
CA SER A 315 20.36 -18.55 11.85
C SER A 315 19.33 -17.98 10.86
N PHE A 316 18.16 -17.58 11.34
CA PHE A 316 17.15 -16.91 10.53
C PHE A 316 17.69 -15.61 9.91
N ALA A 317 18.25 -14.70 10.71
CA ALA A 317 18.82 -13.43 10.23
C ALA A 317 19.95 -13.64 9.21
N LYS A 318 20.78 -14.67 9.41
CA LYS A 318 21.81 -15.08 8.45
C LYS A 318 21.21 -15.53 7.12
N THR A 319 20.12 -16.28 7.11
CA THR A 319 19.42 -16.65 5.85
C THR A 319 18.82 -15.44 5.13
N GLN A 320 18.42 -14.41 5.87
CA GLN A 320 17.93 -13.14 5.30
C GLN A 320 19.07 -12.20 4.88
N GLY A 321 20.32 -12.52 5.22
CA GLY A 321 21.48 -11.65 4.99
C GLY A 321 21.52 -10.41 5.91
N ASN A 322 20.73 -10.38 6.98
CA ASN A 322 20.59 -9.22 7.86
C ASN A 322 21.67 -9.22 8.96
N LYS A 323 22.86 -8.69 8.60
CA LYS A 323 24.01 -8.61 9.50
C LYS A 323 23.76 -7.78 10.77
N ASN A 324 22.89 -6.77 10.70
CA ASN A 324 22.57 -5.92 11.86
C ASN A 324 21.81 -6.74 12.89
N VAL A 325 20.75 -7.43 12.48
CA VAL A 325 19.98 -8.32 13.36
C VAL A 325 20.87 -9.45 13.91
N MET A 326 21.76 -10.01 13.09
CA MET A 326 22.72 -11.03 13.56
C MET A 326 23.57 -10.51 14.73
N LYS A 327 24.05 -9.26 14.67
CA LYS A 327 24.83 -8.61 15.75
C LYS A 327 23.96 -8.32 16.96
N GLU A 328 22.79 -7.70 16.76
CA GLU A 328 21.87 -7.33 17.84
C GLU A 328 21.41 -8.54 18.66
N VAL A 329 21.09 -9.66 18.00
CA VAL A 329 20.70 -10.91 18.66
C VAL A 329 21.82 -11.48 19.53
N LYS A 330 23.07 -11.41 19.06
CA LYS A 330 24.23 -11.88 19.81
C LYS A 330 24.54 -10.98 21.01
N GLU A 331 24.38 -9.67 20.88
CA GLU A 331 24.49 -8.73 22.01
C GLU A 331 23.35 -8.91 23.03
N LEU A 332 22.14 -9.25 22.59
CA LEU A 332 21.04 -9.63 23.48
C LEU A 332 21.36 -10.92 24.24
N GLU A 333 21.82 -11.96 23.53
CA GLU A 333 22.24 -13.23 24.14
C GLU A 333 23.34 -13.01 25.20
N LYS A 334 24.33 -12.18 24.90
CA LYS A 334 25.41 -11.80 25.83
C LYS A 334 24.87 -11.15 27.11
N ARG A 335 23.94 -10.19 26.98
CA ARG A 335 23.31 -9.52 28.14
C ARG A 335 22.52 -10.51 29.00
N ASP A 336 21.76 -11.42 28.37
CA ASP A 336 21.01 -12.45 29.09
C ASP A 336 21.93 -13.41 29.85
N ILE A 337 23.07 -13.79 29.27
CA ILE A 337 24.08 -14.64 29.94
C ILE A 337 24.70 -13.92 31.14
N GLN A 338 25.05 -12.63 30.99
CA GLN A 338 25.62 -11.83 32.09
C GLN A 338 24.69 -11.78 33.31
N GLN A 339 23.38 -11.69 33.07
CA GLN A 339 22.34 -11.63 34.11
C GLN A 339 21.89 -13.02 34.61
N SER A 340 22.36 -14.10 33.99
CA SER A 340 21.98 -15.46 34.38
C SER A 340 22.64 -15.91 35.69
N THR A 341 22.12 -17.00 36.27
CA THR A 341 22.61 -17.59 37.53
C THR A 341 23.69 -18.65 37.33
N ILE A 342 24.24 -18.81 36.12
CA ILE A 342 25.34 -19.75 35.86
C ILE A 342 26.65 -19.26 36.48
N SER A 343 27.66 -20.14 36.59
CA SER A 343 28.94 -19.76 37.19
C SER A 343 29.68 -18.69 36.36
N GLU A 344 30.52 -17.89 37.03
CA GLU A 344 31.28 -16.83 36.36
C GLU A 344 32.25 -17.38 35.30
N GLU A 345 32.80 -18.58 35.53
CA GLU A 345 33.62 -19.27 34.53
C GLU A 345 32.81 -19.64 33.29
N GLU A 346 31.57 -20.13 33.46
CA GLU A 346 30.70 -20.49 32.36
C GLU A 346 30.21 -19.25 31.59
N LYS A 347 29.89 -18.16 32.30
CA LYS A 347 29.57 -16.87 31.68
C LYS A 347 30.71 -16.39 30.80
N LYS A 348 31.93 -16.36 31.33
CA LYS A 348 33.11 -15.89 30.60
C LYS A 348 33.32 -16.71 29.32
N ALA A 349 33.26 -18.03 29.40
CA ALA A 349 33.43 -18.91 28.23
C ALA A 349 32.37 -18.67 27.15
N LYS A 350 31.10 -18.49 27.54
CA LYS A 350 30.00 -18.22 26.58
C LYS A 350 30.12 -16.82 25.96
N ILE A 351 30.47 -15.81 26.74
CA ILE A 351 30.66 -14.43 26.26
C ILE A 351 31.84 -14.36 25.28
N GLU A 352 32.97 -15.00 25.58
CA GLU A 352 34.12 -15.05 24.66
C GLU A 352 33.78 -15.71 23.33
N LYS A 353 32.91 -16.74 23.33
CA LYS A 353 32.41 -17.34 22.10
C LYS A 353 31.54 -16.35 21.31
N ILE A 354 30.62 -15.66 21.98
CA ILE A 354 29.75 -14.67 21.34
C ILE A 354 30.56 -13.52 20.73
N ASP A 355 31.58 -13.01 21.43
CA ASP A 355 32.44 -11.94 20.93
C ASP A 355 33.18 -12.34 19.65
N LYS A 356 33.66 -13.59 19.57
CA LYS A 356 34.25 -14.15 18.35
C LYS A 356 33.21 -14.27 17.23
N ASP A 357 32.01 -14.73 17.55
CA ASP A 357 30.92 -14.84 16.56
C ASP A 357 30.60 -13.45 15.99
N ILE A 358 30.50 -12.41 16.82
CA ILE A 358 30.25 -11.02 16.41
C ILE A 358 31.36 -10.47 15.51
N GLN A 359 32.64 -10.75 15.82
CA GLN A 359 33.78 -10.33 15.00
C GLN A 359 33.77 -10.93 13.59
N ASN A 360 33.12 -12.09 13.42
CA ASN A 360 33.06 -12.81 12.16
C ASN A 360 31.85 -12.44 11.28
N ILE A 361 31.02 -11.46 11.66
CA ILE A 361 29.83 -10.97 10.92
C ILE A 361 30.15 -9.71 10.11
#